data_AF-A0A7Y2KW05-F1
#
_entry.id   AF-A0A7Y2KW05-F1
#
_cell.length_a   1.000
_cell.length_b   1.000
_cell.length_c   1.000
_cell.angle_alpha   90.00
_cell.angle_beta   90.00
_cell.angle_gamma   90.00
#
_symmetry.space_group_name_H-M   'P 1'
#
loop_
_entity.id
_entity.type
_entity.pdbx_description
1 polymer ?
#
loop_
_entity_poly.entity_id
_entity_poly.type
_entity_poly.pdbx_seq_one_letter_code
_entity_poly.pdbx_strand_id
1 'polypeptide(L)'
;MANAVTQQQLDETLELFEKYGKDEITFERLKEVVNNYAARILSEQHLISFTFTEMETGRFRIRPTGVSALTPYGEKRLAEIREA
;
A
#
# COMPACT_ATOMS: atom_id res chain seq x y z
N MET A 1 -2.47 -21.61 -7.82
CA MET A 1 -1.84 -21.41 -6.50
C MET A 1 -2.12 -19.98 -6.10
N ALA A 2 -2.87 -19.75 -5.03
CA ALA A 2 -3.13 -18.41 -4.54
C ALA A 2 -1.79 -17.82 -4.09
N ASN A 3 -1.33 -16.75 -4.73
CA ASN A 3 -0.27 -15.89 -4.19
C ASN A 3 -0.85 -15.20 -2.97
N ALA A 4 -0.97 -15.94 -1.86
CA ALA A 4 -1.53 -15.45 -0.61
C ALA A 4 -0.52 -14.47 -0.03
N VAL A 5 -0.82 -13.19 -0.14
CA VAL A 5 -0.05 -12.14 0.53
C VAL A 5 -0.11 -12.42 2.04
N THR A 6 1.05 -12.51 2.69
CA THR A 6 1.12 -12.76 4.13
C THR A 6 0.84 -11.49 4.93
N GLN A 7 0.45 -11.64 6.20
CA GLN A 7 0.26 -10.48 7.08
C GLN A 7 1.54 -9.64 7.19
N GLN A 8 2.70 -10.30 7.28
CA GLN A 8 3.99 -9.62 7.29
C GLN A 8 4.19 -8.76 6.02
N GLN A 9 3.83 -9.27 4.85
CA GLN A 9 3.93 -8.49 3.61
C GLN A 9 2.98 -7.29 3.59
N LEU A 10 1.79 -7.40 4.19
CA LEU A 10 0.87 -6.27 4.34
C LEU A 10 1.44 -5.21 5.27
N ASP A 11 2.01 -5.64 6.40
CA ASP A 11 2.59 -4.75 7.40
C ASP A 11 3.82 -4.01 6.84
N GLU A 12 4.75 -4.73 6.20
CA GLU A 12 5.91 -4.15 5.50
C GLU A 12 5.47 -3.17 4.40
N THR A 13 4.44 -3.50 3.63
CA THR A 13 3.88 -2.63 2.59
C THR A 13 3.30 -1.36 3.20
N LEU A 14 2.60 -1.46 4.34
CA LEU A 14 2.02 -0.31 5.03
C LEU A 14 3.11 0.63 5.59
N GLU A 15 4.20 0.08 6.13
CA GLU A 15 5.37 0.85 6.56
C GLU A 15 6.05 1.58 5.40
N LEU A 16 6.12 0.95 4.22
CA LEU A 16 6.61 1.63 3.02
C LEU A 16 5.69 2.80 2.63
N PHE A 17 4.36 2.67 2.72
CA PHE A 17 3.48 3.82 2.48
C PHE A 17 3.66 4.95 3.49
N GLU A 18 4.00 4.66 4.75
CA GLU A 18 4.32 5.70 5.74
C GLU A 18 5.63 6.42 5.41
N LYS A 19 6.68 5.64 5.17
CA LYS A 19 8.03 6.18 4.90
C LYS A 19 8.07 6.98 3.61
N TYR A 20 7.39 6.49 2.58
CA TYR A 20 7.39 7.10 1.25
C TYR A 20 6.24 8.11 1.04
N GLY A 21 5.28 8.17 1.95
CA GLY A 21 4.22 9.17 1.94
C GLY A 21 4.60 10.50 2.58
N LYS A 22 5.72 10.55 3.33
CA LYS A 22 6.25 11.76 4.00
C LYS A 22 7.26 12.52 3.15
N ASP A 23 8.04 11.81 2.35
CA ASP A 23 8.91 12.39 1.33
C ASP A 23 8.12 12.51 0.01
N GLU A 24 8.40 13.54 -0.80
CA GLU A 24 7.88 13.68 -2.18
C GLU A 24 8.41 12.57 -3.10
N ILE A 25 8.07 11.33 -2.79
CA ILE A 25 8.43 10.19 -3.61
C ILE A 25 7.45 10.16 -4.75
N THR A 26 7.99 10.39 -5.94
CA THR A 26 7.25 10.23 -7.18
C THR A 26 6.63 8.84 -7.18
N PHE A 27 5.33 8.80 -7.44
CA PHE A 27 4.51 7.61 -7.59
C PHE A 27 5.15 6.48 -8.43
N GLU A 28 6.09 6.82 -9.33
CA GLU A 28 6.90 5.88 -10.09
C GLU A 28 7.84 5.04 -9.22
N ARG A 29 8.42 5.60 -8.16
CA ARG A 29 9.32 4.87 -7.26
C ARG A 29 8.57 3.97 -6.27
N LEU A 30 7.34 4.35 -5.89
CA LEU A 30 6.42 3.47 -5.15
C LEU A 30 6.12 2.18 -5.93
N LYS A 31 6.02 2.24 -7.26
CA LYS A 31 5.80 1.03 -8.09
C LYS A 31 6.97 0.05 -8.05
N GLU A 32 8.18 0.52 -7.80
CA GLU A 32 9.39 -0.31 -7.80
C GLU A 32 9.62 -0.99 -6.45
N VAL A 33 9.19 -0.35 -5.35
CA VAL A 33 9.50 -0.81 -3.99
C VAL A 33 8.35 -1.57 -3.32
N VAL A 34 7.11 -1.43 -3.81
CA VAL A 34 5.92 -1.97 -3.15
C VAL A 34 5.38 -3.22 -3.87
N ASN A 35 4.95 -4.22 -3.10
CA ASN A 35 4.22 -5.35 -3.65
C ASN A 35 2.79 -4.92 -4.04
N ASN A 36 2.50 -4.90 -5.35
CA ASN A 36 1.20 -4.45 -5.88
C ASN A 36 0.01 -5.27 -5.37
N TYR A 37 0.19 -6.57 -5.09
CA TYR A 37 -0.87 -7.40 -4.53
C TYR A 37 -1.15 -7.04 -3.07
N ALA A 38 -0.10 -6.80 -2.28
CA ALA A 38 -0.24 -6.34 -0.90
C ALA A 38 -0.87 -4.94 -0.83
N ALA A 39 -0.39 -4.01 -1.65
CA ALA A 39 -0.91 -2.66 -1.71
C ALA A 39 -2.38 -2.61 -2.18
N ARG A 40 -2.77 -3.48 -3.11
CA ARG A 40 -4.18 -3.67 -3.48
C ARG A 40 -5.02 -4.09 -2.28
N ILE A 41 -4.58 -5.07 -1.49
CA ILE A 41 -5.31 -5.51 -0.29
C ILE A 41 -5.40 -4.38 0.74
N LEU A 42 -4.32 -3.63 0.98
CA LEU A 42 -4.35 -2.47 1.87
C LEU A 42 -5.34 -1.38 1.38
N SER A 43 -5.42 -1.18 0.07
CA SER A 43 -6.38 -0.28 -0.57
C SER A 43 -7.82 -0.74 -0.39
N GLU A 44 -8.10 -2.03 -0.60
CA GLU A 44 -9.40 -2.66 -0.37
C GLU A 44 -9.82 -2.60 1.10
N GLN A 45 -8.85 -2.62 2.02
CA GLN A 45 -9.06 -2.42 3.47
C GLN A 45 -9.13 -0.94 3.89
N HIS A 46 -9.08 0.00 2.94
CA HIS A 46 -9.09 1.44 3.21
C HIS A 46 -7.94 1.93 4.10
N LEU A 47 -6.79 1.25 4.11
CA LEU A 47 -5.61 1.63 4.88
C LEU A 47 -4.72 2.65 4.14
N ILE A 48 -4.79 2.66 2.81
CA ILE A 48 -4.03 3.58 1.97
C ILE A 48 -4.95 4.34 1.00
N SER A 49 -4.58 5.58 0.65
CA SER A 49 -5.35 6.42 -0.29
C SER A 49 -4.91 6.22 -1.73
N PHE A 50 -4.84 4.96 -2.16
CA PHE A 50 -4.51 4.58 -3.52
C PHE A 50 -5.51 3.53 -4.01
N THR A 51 -5.68 3.44 -5.32
CA THR A 51 -6.44 2.39 -6.00
C THR A 51 -5.49 1.58 -6.86
N PHE A 52 -5.68 0.26 -6.86
CA PHE A 52 -4.87 -0.69 -7.63
C PHE A 52 -5.81 -1.51 -8.52
N THR A 53 -5.70 -1.35 -9.83
CA THR A 53 -6.47 -2.10 -10.81
C THR A 53 -5.55 -3.00 -11.61
N GLU A 54 -5.72 -4.31 -11.49
CA GLU A 54 -5.01 -5.29 -12.30
C GLU A 54 -5.53 -5.25 -13.74
N MET A 55 -4.62 -5.09 -14.70
CA MET A 55 -4.90 -5.12 -16.12
C MET A 55 -4.74 -6.53 -16.66
N GLU A 56 -5.37 -6.83 -17.80
CA GLU A 56 -5.28 -8.14 -18.48
C GLU A 56 -3.83 -8.57 -18.80
N THR A 57 -2.89 -7.60 -18.86
CA THR A 57 -1.45 -7.86 -19.07
C THR A 57 -0.71 -8.26 -17.79
N GLY A 58 -1.38 -8.41 -16.64
CA GLY A 58 -0.77 -8.62 -15.32
C GLY A 58 -0.06 -7.39 -14.75
N ARG A 59 -0.26 -6.21 -15.34
CA ARG A 59 0.26 -4.93 -14.83
C ARG A 59 -0.77 -4.27 -13.93
N PHE A 60 -0.32 -3.51 -12.95
CA PHE A 60 -1.20 -2.73 -12.09
C PHE A 60 -1.28 -1.28 -12.54
N ARG A 61 -2.51 -0.80 -12.78
CA ARG A 61 -2.80 0.62 -12.84
C ARG A 61 -3.04 1.11 -11.43
N ILE A 62 -2.17 2.00 -10.96
CA ILE A 62 -2.28 2.58 -9.63
C ILE A 62 -2.75 4.05 -9.78
N ARG A 63 -3.59 4.55 -8.88
CA ARG A 63 -3.97 5.97 -8.84
C ARG A 63 -4.13 6.45 -7.40
N PRO A 64 -3.56 7.61 -7.03
CA PRO A 64 -3.86 8.24 -5.74
C PRO A 64 -5.34 8.66 -5.71
N THR A 65 -5.98 8.51 -4.56
CA THR A 65 -7.37 8.93 -4.30
C THR A 65 -7.49 9.99 -3.22
N GLY A 66 -6.38 10.32 -2.54
CA GLY A 66 -6.33 11.31 -1.47
C GLY A 66 -5.04 12.12 -1.49
N VAL A 67 -4.93 13.03 -0.52
CA VAL A 67 -3.76 13.91 -0.35
C VAL A 67 -2.62 13.17 0.35
N SER A 68 -2.94 12.31 1.32
CA SER A 68 -1.97 11.53 2.09
C SER A 68 -1.91 10.08 1.62
N ALA A 69 -0.72 9.49 1.65
CA ALA A 69 -0.52 8.10 1.26
C ALA A 69 -1.29 7.10 2.17
N LEU A 70 -1.26 7.35 3.48
CA LEU A 70 -2.03 6.61 4.48
C LEU A 70 -3.37 7.29 4.75
N THR A 71 -4.39 6.49 5.04
CA THR A 71 -5.65 6.96 5.64
C THR A 71 -5.52 6.99 7.17
N PRO A 72 -6.47 7.61 7.90
CA PRO A 72 -6.51 7.51 9.36
C PRO A 72 -6.57 6.05 9.87
N TYR A 73 -7.16 5.13 9.09
CA TYR A 73 -7.19 3.70 9.43
C TYR A 73 -5.82 3.05 9.23
N GLY A 74 -5.10 3.40 8.16
CA GLY A 74 -3.73 2.95 7.92
C GLY A 74 -2.77 3.42 9.01
N GLU A 75 -2.88 4.67 9.44
CA GLU A 75 -2.08 5.21 10.54
C GLU A 75 -2.35 4.47 11.85
N LYS A 76 -3.62 4.17 12.15
CA LYS A 76 -3.98 3.39 13.33
C LYS A 76 -3.40 1.97 13.26
N ARG A 77 -3.55 1.28 12.12
CA ARG A 77 -3.01 -0.07 11.95
C ARG A 77 -1.49 -0.10 12.08
N LEU A 78 -0.82 0.91 11.54
CA LEU A 78 0.62 1.08 11.67
C LEU A 78 1.06 1.27 13.13
N ALA A 79 0.30 2.05 13.91
CA ALA A 79 0.55 2.19 15.34
C ALA A 79 0.41 0.84 16.07
N GLU A 80 -0.63 0.07 15.78
CA GLU A 80 -0.81 -1.27 16.37
C GLU A 80 0.35 -2.21 16.05
N ILE A 81 0.91 -2.16 14.83
CA ILE A 81 2.08 -2.96 14.44
C ILE A 81 3.33 -2.56 15.23
N ARG A 82 3.51 -1.26 15.50
CA ARG A 82 4.67 -0.73 16.23
C ARG A 82 4.60 -0.98 17.74
N GLU A 83 3.40 -1.18 18.27
CA GLU A 83 3.15 -1.47 19.68
C GLU A 83 3.10 -2.99 20.00
N ALA A 84 3.12 -3.85 18.98
CA ALA A 84 3.12 -5.31 19.09
C ALA A 84 4.53 -5.91 19.27
#